data_AF-A0A924D1I1-F1
#
_entry.id   AF-A0A924D1I1-F1
#
_cell.length_a   1.000
_cell.length_b   1.000
_cell.length_c   1.000
_cell.angle_alpha   90.00
_cell.angle_beta   90.00
_cell.angle_gamma   90.00
#
_symmetry.space_group_name_H-M   'P 1'
#
loop_
_entity.id
_entity.type
_entity.pdbx_description
1 polymer ?
#
loop_
_entity_poly.entity_id
_entity_poly.type
_entity_poly.pdbx_seq_one_letter_code
_entity_poly.pdbx_strand_id
1 'polypeptide(L)'
;MLRRHLGLLAMVFAASPALAAPNTAAFLRACEPRVPVASCGCMAGELAQGRTGQIALDAFRVIELPENQRQSAAVALANKYGAKLSEIKSVIDGSENLMNQAYERCK
;
A
#
# COMPACT_ATOMS: atom_id res chain seq x y z
N MET A 1 -14.53 -54.48 4.78
CA MET A 1 -13.20 -54.07 4.27
C MET A 1 -13.25 -52.59 3.93
N LEU A 2 -12.60 -51.75 4.74
CA LEU A 2 -12.40 -50.31 4.51
C LEU A 2 -11.20 -50.09 3.58
N ARG A 3 -11.28 -49.13 2.65
CA ARG A 3 -10.19 -48.40 1.90
C ARG A 3 -10.78 -47.95 0.55
N ARG A 4 -10.65 -46.73 0.03
CA ARG A 4 -9.80 -45.55 0.27
C ARG A 4 -10.51 -44.35 -0.37
N HIS A 5 -10.68 -43.26 0.38
CA HIS A 5 -10.91 -41.94 -0.19
C HIS A 5 -9.55 -41.35 -0.58
N LEU A 6 -9.27 -41.18 -1.88
CA LEU A 6 -8.22 -40.26 -2.34
C LEU A 6 -8.85 -38.87 -2.42
N GLY A 7 -8.62 -38.07 -1.38
CA GLY A 7 -8.89 -36.64 -1.41
C GLY A 7 -7.88 -35.95 -2.32
N LEU A 8 -8.36 -35.35 -3.41
CA LEU A 8 -7.63 -34.32 -4.13
C LEU A 8 -7.66 -33.04 -3.26
N LEU A 9 -6.57 -32.81 -2.52
CA LEU A 9 -6.25 -31.51 -1.96
C LEU A 9 -5.70 -30.63 -3.09
N ALA A 10 -6.60 -30.06 -3.90
CA ALA A 10 -6.24 -28.90 -4.71
C ALA A 10 -6.17 -27.71 -3.76
N MET A 11 -4.94 -27.30 -3.44
CA MET A 11 -4.63 -26.01 -2.82
C MET A 11 -5.14 -24.90 -3.75
N VAL A 12 -6.40 -24.50 -3.58
CA VAL A 12 -6.82 -23.18 -4.03
C VAL A 12 -6.12 -22.21 -3.10
N PHE A 13 -5.17 -21.47 -3.66
CA PHE A 13 -4.56 -20.30 -3.04
C PHE A 13 -5.66 -19.52 -2.33
N ALA A 14 -5.70 -19.65 -1.00
CA ALA A 14 -6.35 -18.67 -0.18
C ALA A 14 -5.57 -17.38 -0.47
N ALA A 15 -6.13 -16.54 -1.33
CA ALA A 15 -5.85 -15.12 -1.29
C ALA A 15 -6.15 -14.73 0.15
N SER A 16 -5.11 -14.75 0.97
CA SER A 16 -5.20 -14.26 2.32
C SER A 16 -5.75 -12.86 2.15
N PRO A 17 -6.85 -12.50 2.82
CA PRO A 17 -7.16 -11.10 3.00
C PRO A 17 -6.01 -10.61 3.89
N ALA A 18 -4.88 -10.30 3.24
CA ALA A 18 -3.79 -9.56 3.83
C ALA A 18 -4.49 -8.36 4.40
N LEU A 19 -4.57 -8.36 5.74
CA LEU A 19 -5.21 -7.37 6.57
C LEU A 19 -5.06 -6.04 5.84
N ALA A 20 -6.13 -5.58 5.18
CA ALA A 20 -6.02 -4.40 4.36
C ALA A 20 -5.69 -3.31 5.36
N ALA A 21 -4.41 -2.89 5.38
CA ALA A 21 -3.98 -1.89 6.32
C ALA A 21 -4.94 -0.72 6.13
N PRO A 22 -5.38 -0.04 7.20
CA PRO A 22 -6.35 1.05 7.07
C PRO A 22 -5.95 2.10 6.02
N ASN A 23 -4.65 2.16 5.72
CA ASN A 23 -3.99 3.00 4.76
C ASN A 23 -4.12 2.49 3.29
N THR A 24 -4.17 1.17 3.08
CA THR A 24 -4.49 0.54 1.78
C THR A 24 -5.88 0.96 1.30
N ALA A 25 -6.87 0.98 2.18
CA ALA A 25 -8.24 1.40 1.82
C ALA A 25 -8.32 2.90 1.45
N ALA A 26 -7.55 3.75 2.13
CA ALA A 26 -7.47 5.17 1.79
C ALA A 26 -6.77 5.38 0.43
N PHE A 27 -5.67 4.65 0.19
CA PHE A 27 -4.98 4.67 -1.09
C PHE A 27 -5.87 4.19 -2.25
N LEU A 28 -6.58 3.08 -2.08
CA LEU A 28 -7.49 2.55 -3.11
C LEU A 28 -8.52 3.60 -3.53
N ARG A 29 -9.20 4.25 -2.58
CA ARG A 29 -10.18 5.32 -2.89
C ARG A 29 -9.58 6.49 -3.66
N ALA A 30 -8.32 6.83 -3.39
CA ALA A 30 -7.65 7.94 -4.06
C ALA A 30 -7.04 7.53 -5.42
N CYS A 31 -6.78 6.23 -5.62
CA CYS A 31 -6.23 5.66 -6.84
C CYS A 31 -7.31 5.35 -7.89
N GLU A 32 -8.48 4.88 -7.47
CA GLU A 32 -9.63 4.51 -8.32
C GLU A 32 -10.05 5.55 -9.39
N PRO A 33 -9.98 6.88 -9.15
CA PRO A 33 -10.35 7.88 -10.16
C PRO A 33 -9.38 7.94 -11.35
N ARG A 34 -8.16 7.41 -11.19
CA ARG A 34 -7.05 7.56 -12.15
C ARG A 34 -6.65 6.26 -12.81
N VAL A 35 -6.94 5.13 -12.16
CA VAL A 35 -6.41 3.82 -12.52
C VAL A 35 -7.48 2.75 -12.27
N PRO A 36 -7.58 1.67 -13.08
CA PRO A 36 -8.52 0.58 -12.81
C PRO A 36 -8.35 0.00 -11.40
N VAL A 37 -9.46 -0.32 -10.74
CA VAL A 37 -9.51 -0.87 -9.36
C VAL A 37 -8.55 -2.06 -9.18
N ALA A 38 -8.49 -2.95 -10.17
CA ALA A 38 -7.60 -4.12 -10.14
C ALA A 38 -6.11 -3.72 -10.09
N SER A 39 -5.71 -2.74 -10.89
CA SER A 39 -4.35 -2.20 -10.89
C SER A 39 -4.05 -1.43 -9.60
N CYS A 40 -5.01 -0.68 -9.04
CA CYS A 40 -4.86 -0.06 -7.72
C CYS A 40 -4.65 -1.10 -6.61
N GLY A 41 -5.39 -2.22 -6.65
CA GLY A 41 -5.20 -3.36 -5.75
C GLY A 41 -3.80 -3.95 -5.84
N CYS A 42 -3.30 -4.17 -7.05
CA CYS A 42 -1.93 -4.64 -7.29
C CYS A 42 -0.89 -3.63 -6.75
N MET A 43 -1.03 -2.34 -7.08
CA MET A 43 -0.10 -1.29 -6.62
C MET A 43 -0.04 -1.22 -5.11
N ALA A 44 -1.20 -1.28 -4.44
CA ALA A 44 -1.26 -1.27 -2.99
C ALA A 44 -0.58 -2.51 -2.39
N GLY A 45 -0.73 -3.67 -3.04
CA GLY A 45 -0.02 -4.90 -2.70
C GLY A 45 1.50 -4.78 -2.85
N GLU A 46 1.98 -4.31 -3.99
CA GLU A 46 3.41 -4.09 -4.27
C GLU A 46 4.04 -3.11 -3.27
N LEU A 47 3.38 -1.97 -3.02
CA LEU A 47 3.87 -0.97 -2.07
C LEU A 47 3.83 -1.50 -0.63
N ALA A 48 2.88 -2.36 -0.27
CA ALA A 48 2.80 -2.91 1.08
C ALA A 48 3.95 -3.88 1.42
N GLN A 49 4.63 -4.46 0.42
CA GLN A 49 5.72 -5.44 0.63
C GLN A 49 6.96 -4.85 1.32
N GLY A 50 7.19 -3.55 1.20
CA GLY A 50 8.39 -2.88 1.73
C GLY A 50 8.06 -1.73 2.69
N ARG A 51 8.97 -1.45 3.63
CA ARG A 51 8.82 -0.33 4.58
C ARG A 51 8.63 1.01 3.85
N THR A 52 9.42 1.28 2.82
CA THR A 52 9.34 2.52 2.04
C THR A 52 8.01 2.63 1.29
N GLY A 53 7.49 1.53 0.74
CA GLY A 53 6.21 1.52 0.05
C GLY A 53 5.03 1.70 1.02
N GLN A 54 5.10 1.13 2.22
CA GLN A 54 4.12 1.41 3.28
C GLN A 54 4.12 2.88 3.70
N ILE A 55 5.31 3.48 3.85
CA ILE A 55 5.42 4.93 4.11
C ILE A 55 4.85 5.72 2.93
N ALA A 56 5.08 5.30 1.68
CA ALA A 56 4.55 5.97 0.50
C ALA A 56 3.01 5.91 0.43
N LEU A 57 2.39 4.77 0.78
CA LEU A 57 0.93 4.62 0.89
C LEU A 57 0.35 5.59 1.93
N ASP A 58 1.01 5.72 3.07
CA ASP A 58 0.62 6.62 4.15
C ASP A 58 0.86 8.10 3.81
N ALA A 59 1.98 8.37 3.13
CA ALA A 59 2.40 9.69 2.68
C ALA A 59 1.42 10.27 1.65
N PHE A 60 0.73 9.43 0.87
CA PHE A 60 -0.26 9.91 -0.09
C PHE A 60 -1.35 10.76 0.56
N ARG A 61 -1.79 10.36 1.76
CA ARG A 61 -2.77 11.14 2.54
C ARG A 61 -2.19 12.48 3.00
N VAL A 62 -0.88 12.56 3.26
CA VAL A 62 -0.21 13.80 3.65
C VAL A 62 -0.22 14.80 2.50
N ILE A 63 -0.04 14.34 1.26
CA ILE A 63 -0.01 15.19 0.06
C ILE A 63 -1.39 15.83 -0.20
N GLU A 64 -2.47 15.11 0.06
CA GLU A 64 -3.84 15.61 -0.11
C GLU A 64 -4.28 16.60 0.98
N LEU A 65 -3.54 16.68 2.10
CA LEU A 65 -3.85 17.64 3.16
C LEU A 65 -3.49 19.08 2.72
N PRO A 66 -4.24 20.08 3.23
CA PRO A 66 -3.84 21.48 3.14
C PRO A 66 -2.43 21.72 3.67
N GLU A 67 -1.68 22.67 3.08
CA GLU A 67 -0.27 22.92 3.40
C GLU A 67 0.00 23.12 4.90
N ASN A 68 -0.90 23.84 5.59
CA ASN A 68 -0.82 24.09 7.04
C ASN A 68 -0.97 22.82 7.90
N GLN A 69 -1.46 21.71 7.34
CA GLN A 69 -1.59 20.41 8.01
C GLN A 69 -0.55 19.37 7.56
N ARG A 70 0.18 19.63 6.46
CA ARG A 70 1.17 18.67 5.93
C ARG A 70 2.32 18.44 6.90
N GLN A 71 2.81 19.50 7.55
CA GLN A 71 3.94 19.42 8.49
C GLN A 71 3.59 18.54 9.70
N SER A 72 2.42 18.73 10.32
CA SER A 72 2.00 17.92 11.47
C SER A 72 1.71 16.47 11.09
N ALA A 73 1.13 16.24 9.92
CA ALA A 73 0.89 14.90 9.40
C ALA A 73 2.21 14.17 9.04
N ALA A 74 3.21 14.86 8.49
CA ALA A 74 4.53 14.30 8.23
C ALA A 74 5.26 13.92 9.53
N VAL A 75 5.14 14.73 10.60
CA VAL A 75 5.66 14.39 11.93
C VAL A 75 4.95 13.18 12.52
N ALA A 76 3.62 13.09 12.36
CA ALA A 76 2.87 11.90 12.80
C ALA A 76 3.32 10.64 12.06
N LEU A 77 3.58 10.72 10.75
CA LEU A 77 4.17 9.63 9.97
C LEU A 77 5.55 9.24 10.50
N ALA A 78 6.42 10.23 10.75
CA ALA A 78 7.77 10.00 11.26
C ALA A 78 7.74 9.22 12.57
N ASN A 79 6.87 9.62 13.50
CA ASN A 79 6.66 8.92 14.77
C ASN A 79 6.07 7.52 14.57
N LYS A 80 5.07 7.36 13.69
CA LYS A 80 4.45 6.06 13.40
C LYS A 80 5.48 5.04 12.90
N TYR A 81 6.40 5.47 12.06
CA TYR A 81 7.39 4.59 11.43
C TYR A 81 8.75 4.56 12.14
N GLY A 82 8.93 5.30 13.24
CA GLY A 82 10.22 5.45 13.90
C GLY A 82 11.30 5.96 12.94
N ALA A 83 10.95 6.90 12.07
CA ALA A 83 11.81 7.47 11.04
C ALA A 83 12.09 8.95 11.32
N LYS A 84 13.17 9.48 10.77
CA LYS A 84 13.43 10.92 10.82
C LYS A 84 12.47 11.64 9.90
N LEU A 85 12.09 12.87 10.26
CA LEU A 85 11.24 13.71 9.41
C LEU A 85 11.83 13.92 8.01
N SER A 86 13.16 13.98 7.88
CA SER A 86 13.86 14.07 6.59
C SER A 86 13.66 12.84 5.72
N GLU A 87 13.56 11.64 6.32
CA GLU A 87 13.29 10.40 5.58
C GLU A 87 11.84 10.39 5.09
N ILE A 88 10.89 10.81 5.93
CA ILE A 88 9.48 10.94 5.52
C ILE A 88 9.33 11.96 4.39
N LYS A 89 9.98 13.12 4.48
CA LYS A 89 9.97 14.13 3.41
C LYS A 89 10.53 13.56 2.10
N SER A 90 11.67 12.87 2.16
CA SER A 90 12.25 12.21 0.99
C SER A 90 11.29 11.18 0.36
N VAL A 91 10.57 10.40 1.18
CA VAL A 91 9.56 9.47 0.68
C VAL A 91 8.35 10.19 0.11
N ILE A 92 7.87 11.28 0.72
CA ILE A 92 6.79 12.11 0.18
C ILE A 92 7.20 12.67 -1.19
N ASP A 93 8.38 13.26 -1.30
CA ASP A 93 8.88 13.86 -2.55
C ASP A 93 9.13 12.79 -3.63
N GLY A 94 9.56 11.59 -3.23
CA GLY A 94 9.78 10.44 -4.13
C GLY A 94 8.55 9.55 -4.35
N SER A 95 7.42 9.80 -3.69
CA SER A 95 6.26 8.91 -3.68
C SER A 95 5.62 8.79 -5.06
N GLU A 96 5.61 9.86 -5.85
CA GLU A 96 5.10 9.84 -7.22
C GLU A 96 5.89 8.85 -8.11
N ASN A 97 7.22 8.86 -8.02
CA ASN A 97 8.04 7.90 -8.75
C ASN A 97 7.81 6.45 -8.30
N LEU A 98 7.69 6.22 -6.98
CA LEU A 98 7.36 4.90 -6.43
C LEU A 98 5.99 4.41 -6.92
N MET A 99 5.01 5.29 -6.99
CA MET A 99 3.68 4.97 -7.50
C MET A 99 3.69 4.71 -9.00
N ASN A 100 4.42 5.50 -9.78
CA ASN A 100 4.59 5.24 -11.22
C ASN A 100 5.27 3.88 -11.47
N GLN A 101 6.30 3.54 -10.70
CA GLN A 101 6.95 2.23 -10.80
C GLN A 101 6.02 1.07 -10.41
N ALA A 102 5.22 1.24 -9.35
CA ALA A 102 4.22 0.26 -8.96
C ALA A 102 3.14 0.11 -10.05
N TYR A 103 2.70 1.22 -10.65
CA TYR A 103 1.73 1.21 -11.74
C TYR A 103 2.25 0.46 -12.96
N GLU A 104 3.48 0.72 -13.39
CA GLU A 104 4.10 0.06 -14.56
C GLU A 104 4.22 -1.47 -14.40
N ARG A 105 4.29 -1.97 -13.16
CA ARG A 105 4.30 -3.41 -12.84
C ARG A 105 2.90 -4.02 -12.76
N CYS A 106 1.87 -3.19 -12.61
CA CYS A 106 0.50 -3.57 -12.30
C CYS A 106 -0.51 -3.21 -13.41
N LYS A 107 -0.03 -2.74 -14.56
CA LYS A 107 -0.84 -2.45 -15.75
C LYS A 107 -0.97 -3.66 -16.68
#